data_AF-A0A9D5LCF5-F1
#
_entry.id   AF-A0A9D5LCF5-F1
#
_cell.length_a   1.000
_cell.length_b   1.000
_cell.length_c   1.000
_cell.angle_alpha   90.00
_cell.angle_beta   90.00
_cell.angle_gamma   90.00
#
_symmetry.space_group_name_H-M   'P 1'
#
loop_
_entity.id
_entity.type
_entity.pdbx_description
1 polymer ?
#
loop_
_entity_poly.entity_id
_entity_poly.type
_entity_poly.pdbx_seq_one_letter_code
_entity_poly.pdbx_strand_id
1 'polypeptide(L)'
;MKKYIISGLLAIAALGASAQDSSSSAVMTRGSRTRPGQAAQQAAPSVSARLQQQLDDNADPNRPDASVKFMKVVYRELDLAKEDKNAPLYFPEDLVDGQENLFRIMFRLLAENKVPAYEFLDGREEFTEARRVKMADILSRFSIMGRPAKGSSEKNPLWEIDPIDVPTNEVLKFYVIERWVFDNRSNSMKTEVEAICPVVVGDDSSVIAGNSPMFWMKMSDLKPYLRQQYIFVDDDNNLAQHTYDDFFTMNMYKGDIYKTRNLRNRTLAQMFDGEEEIKHASDSIQNRLDHYADNLWVPSREELRARREAADSLAVDAPKEEVKEKKSSARATRSQRSSRSEKASTRTKVKREKAPKQSSSSSSATRSVRNRRK
;
A
#
# COMPACT_ATOMS: atom_id res chain seq x y z
N MET A 1 -1.44 27.66 -88.65
CA MET A 1 -0.27 26.98 -89.24
C MET A 1 1.01 27.54 -88.64
N LYS A 2 1.94 26.64 -88.29
CA LYS A 2 3.33 26.84 -87.77
C LYS A 2 3.43 27.12 -86.26
N LYS A 3 4.27 26.46 -85.46
CA LYS A 3 5.00 25.16 -85.48
C LYS A 3 5.53 25.02 -84.02
N TYR A 4 5.55 23.81 -83.47
CA TYR A 4 6.12 23.49 -82.14
C TYR A 4 7.66 23.60 -82.10
N ILE A 5 8.22 23.68 -80.87
CA ILE A 5 9.53 23.18 -80.32
C ILE A 5 9.92 24.13 -79.15
N ILE A 6 9.73 23.82 -77.86
CA ILE A 6 10.37 22.87 -76.90
C ILE A 6 11.70 23.38 -76.28
N SER A 7 11.68 23.44 -74.93
CA SER A 7 12.77 23.32 -73.92
C SER A 7 13.75 24.49 -73.76
N GLY A 8 14.13 24.96 -72.57
CA GLY A 8 13.94 24.49 -71.19
C GLY A 8 14.79 25.33 -70.23
N LEU A 9 14.66 25.05 -68.92
CA LEU A 9 15.34 25.65 -67.75
C LEU A 9 14.83 27.02 -67.28
N LEU A 10 13.94 27.00 -66.28
CA LEU A 10 13.66 28.16 -65.43
C LEU A 10 13.87 27.76 -63.97
N ALA A 11 14.93 28.33 -63.39
CA ALA A 11 15.25 28.25 -61.98
C ALA A 11 14.17 28.98 -61.16
N ILE A 12 13.62 28.28 -60.17
CA ILE A 12 12.68 28.84 -59.19
C ILE A 12 13.50 29.60 -58.15
N ALA A 13 13.47 30.93 -58.23
CA ALA A 13 13.85 31.81 -57.13
C ALA A 13 12.67 31.93 -56.17
N ALA A 14 12.75 31.27 -55.02
CA ALA A 14 11.79 31.42 -53.93
C ALA A 14 12.14 32.68 -53.11
N LEU A 15 11.31 33.72 -53.22
CA LEU A 15 11.24 34.81 -52.25
C LEU A 15 10.18 34.43 -51.21
N GLY A 16 10.62 33.86 -50.10
CA GLY A 16 9.81 33.66 -48.90
C GLY A 16 10.18 34.70 -47.85
N ALA A 17 9.20 35.51 -47.45
CA ALA A 17 9.31 36.59 -46.50
C ALA A 17 9.83 36.14 -45.12
N SER A 18 10.71 36.95 -44.56
CA SER A 18 11.17 36.90 -43.18
C SER A 18 10.04 37.25 -42.21
N ALA A 19 9.72 36.33 -41.30
CA ALA A 19 9.12 36.67 -40.01
C ALA A 19 10.13 36.31 -38.92
N GLN A 20 10.65 37.34 -38.26
CA GLN A 20 11.42 37.20 -37.04
C GLN A 20 10.46 36.80 -35.93
N ASP A 21 10.71 35.67 -35.28
CA ASP A 21 10.34 35.55 -33.87
C ASP A 21 11.54 35.00 -33.10
N SER A 22 11.98 35.84 -32.17
CA SER A 22 13.17 35.70 -31.36
C SER A 22 12.86 34.83 -30.15
N SER A 23 13.36 33.60 -30.14
CA SER A 23 13.58 32.84 -28.91
C SER A 23 15.05 32.45 -28.81
N SER A 24 15.76 33.24 -28.02
CA SER A 24 17.15 33.06 -27.64
C SER A 24 17.36 31.72 -26.93
N SER A 25 17.97 30.76 -27.63
CA SER A 25 18.70 29.66 -26.99
C SER A 25 20.18 29.82 -27.35
N ALA A 26 20.95 30.36 -26.42
CA ALA A 26 22.39 30.42 -26.53
C ALA A 26 22.93 28.98 -26.43
N VAL A 27 23.19 28.36 -27.58
CA VAL A 27 23.94 27.10 -27.67
C VAL A 27 25.40 27.41 -27.33
N MET A 28 25.81 27.11 -26.10
CA MET A 28 27.22 27.12 -25.73
C MET A 28 27.90 25.87 -26.29
N THR A 29 28.49 25.97 -27.48
CA THR A 29 29.43 24.98 -28.00
C THR A 29 30.73 25.05 -27.17
N ARG A 30 30.89 24.13 -26.23
CA ARG A 30 32.14 23.95 -25.47
C ARG A 30 33.16 23.27 -26.38
N GLY A 31 34.22 24.02 -26.73
CA GLY A 31 35.31 23.55 -27.57
C GLY A 31 35.97 22.28 -27.06
N SER A 32 36.25 21.37 -27.99
CA SER A 32 37.02 20.15 -27.79
C SER A 32 38.46 20.48 -27.41
N ARG A 33 38.81 20.26 -26.14
CA ARG A 33 40.20 20.15 -25.71
C ARG A 33 40.41 18.78 -25.09
N THR A 34 40.83 17.86 -25.94
CA THR A 34 41.20 16.48 -25.62
C THR A 34 42.32 16.48 -24.58
N ARG A 35 42.03 15.95 -23.39
CA ARG A 35 43.03 15.49 -22.42
C ARG A 35 42.98 13.94 -22.42
N PRO A 36 44.07 13.23 -22.74
CA PRO A 36 44.08 11.78 -22.67
C PRO A 36 44.38 11.32 -21.25
N GLY A 37 43.66 10.31 -20.78
CA GLY A 37 44.03 9.52 -19.61
C GLY A 37 43.06 9.63 -18.43
N GLN A 38 41.97 8.87 -18.49
CA GLN A 38 41.52 8.04 -17.38
C GLN A 38 40.54 7.01 -17.94
N ALA A 39 40.93 5.74 -17.81
CA ALA A 39 40.12 4.60 -18.19
C ALA A 39 38.76 4.68 -17.47
N ALA A 40 37.68 4.55 -18.23
CA ALA A 40 36.34 4.39 -17.70
C ALA A 40 36.27 3.02 -17.01
N GLN A 41 36.61 3.00 -15.72
CA GLN A 41 36.14 1.94 -14.83
C GLN A 41 34.62 2.10 -14.72
N GLN A 42 33.89 1.09 -15.17
CA GLN A 42 32.47 0.91 -14.94
C GLN A 42 32.23 0.92 -13.42
N ALA A 43 31.93 2.09 -12.87
CA ALA A 43 31.55 2.24 -11.49
C ALA A 43 30.09 1.81 -11.36
N ALA A 44 29.82 0.93 -10.40
CA ALA A 44 28.48 0.55 -9.99
C ALA A 44 27.61 1.79 -9.75
N PRO A 45 26.28 1.71 -9.96
CA PRO A 45 25.42 2.89 -9.87
C PRO A 45 25.43 3.43 -8.44
N SER A 46 25.90 4.67 -8.29
CA SER A 46 25.86 5.41 -7.02
C SER A 46 24.75 6.46 -7.07
N VAL A 47 24.02 6.57 -5.96
CA VAL A 47 22.90 7.50 -5.81
C VAL A 47 23.44 8.93 -5.91
N SER A 48 22.85 9.74 -6.80
CA SER A 48 23.23 11.15 -6.93
C SER A 48 22.76 11.97 -5.72
N ALA A 49 23.56 12.92 -5.23
CA ALA A 49 23.23 13.74 -4.06
C ALA A 49 21.88 14.48 -4.17
N ARG A 50 21.47 14.88 -5.39
CA ARG A 50 20.16 15.50 -5.63
C ARG A 50 18.99 14.52 -5.47
N LEU A 51 19.19 13.27 -5.87
CA LEU A 51 18.20 12.20 -5.70
C LEU A 51 18.04 11.87 -4.21
N GLN A 52 19.15 11.85 -3.46
CA GLN A 52 19.14 11.68 -2.00
C GLN A 52 18.33 12.79 -1.32
N GLN A 53 18.58 14.06 -1.64
CA GLN A 53 17.85 15.19 -1.04
C GLN A 53 16.33 15.15 -1.30
N GLN A 54 15.90 14.81 -2.51
CA GLN A 54 14.47 14.71 -2.82
C GLN A 54 13.77 13.57 -2.05
N LEU A 55 14.50 12.50 -1.74
CA LEU A 55 14.01 11.41 -0.90
C LEU A 55 13.91 11.88 0.55
N ASP A 56 14.95 12.57 1.05
CA ASP A 56 15.02 13.08 2.44
C ASP A 56 13.90 14.07 2.77
N ASP A 57 13.51 14.94 1.83
CA ASP A 57 12.39 15.89 2.00
C ASP A 57 11.02 15.18 2.16
N ASN A 58 10.91 13.91 1.75
CA ASN A 58 9.75 13.04 1.98
C ASN A 58 9.97 12.00 3.10
N ALA A 59 11.14 12.00 3.76
CA ALA A 59 11.62 10.88 4.57
C ALA A 59 11.45 11.02 6.09
N ASP A 60 10.66 11.97 6.62
CA ASP A 60 10.28 11.90 8.03
C ASP A 60 8.93 11.19 8.20
N PRO A 61 8.90 9.84 8.34
CA PRO A 61 7.68 9.08 8.54
C PRO A 61 6.99 9.37 9.88
N ASN A 62 7.66 10.06 10.81
CA ASN A 62 7.18 10.30 12.17
C ASN A 62 6.77 11.75 12.44
N ARG A 63 7.03 12.68 11.51
CA ARG A 63 6.50 14.04 11.62
C ARG A 63 5.09 14.06 11.04
N PRO A 64 4.05 14.29 11.85
CA PRO A 64 2.73 14.52 11.30
C PRO A 64 2.80 15.80 10.47
N ASP A 65 2.79 15.67 9.14
CA ASP A 65 2.47 16.80 8.28
C ASP A 65 1.09 17.32 8.73
N ALA A 66 0.98 18.62 8.99
CA ALA A 66 -0.24 19.23 9.50
C ALA A 66 -1.46 18.96 8.60
N SER A 67 -1.21 18.59 7.34
CA SER A 67 -2.22 18.20 6.37
C SER A 67 -2.78 16.78 6.57
N VAL A 68 -2.08 15.90 7.29
CA VAL A 68 -2.54 14.52 7.55
C VAL A 68 -3.65 14.54 8.60
N LYS A 69 -4.84 14.05 8.24
CA LYS A 69 -6.01 13.99 9.14
C LYS A 69 -6.33 12.58 9.61
N PHE A 70 -5.92 11.58 8.85
CA PHE A 70 -6.08 10.19 9.21
C PHE A 70 -4.86 9.41 8.77
N MET A 71 -4.46 8.47 9.62
CA MET A 71 -3.37 7.56 9.35
C MET A 71 -3.72 6.20 9.93
N LYS A 72 -3.50 5.15 9.14
CA LYS A 72 -3.55 3.77 9.59
C LYS A 72 -2.32 3.04 9.09
N VAL A 73 -1.72 2.22 9.95
CA VAL A 73 -0.65 1.32 9.53
C VAL A 73 -1.11 -0.12 9.60
N VAL A 74 -0.90 -0.83 8.50
CA VAL A 74 -1.26 -2.23 8.30
C VAL A 74 -0.05 -3.00 7.82
N TYR A 75 -0.05 -4.30 8.11
CA TYR A 75 0.97 -5.24 7.71
C TYR A 75 0.31 -6.23 6.76
N ARG A 76 0.85 -6.33 5.54
CA ARG A 76 0.33 -7.16 4.47
C ARG A 76 1.29 -8.31 4.20
N GLU A 77 0.73 -9.49 3.99
CA GLU A 77 1.44 -10.65 3.47
C GLU A 77 1.23 -10.71 1.96
N LEU A 78 2.31 -10.59 1.20
CA LEU A 78 2.34 -10.79 -0.24
C LEU A 78 2.80 -12.23 -0.50
N ASP A 79 1.89 -13.06 -1.00
CA ASP A 79 2.20 -14.42 -1.43
C ASP A 79 2.60 -14.38 -2.92
N LEU A 80 3.81 -14.88 -3.23
CA LEU A 80 4.34 -14.90 -4.59
C LEU A 80 3.83 -16.12 -5.39
N ALA A 81 3.40 -17.18 -4.71
CA ALA A 81 2.98 -18.43 -5.34
C ALA A 81 1.50 -18.43 -5.74
N LYS A 82 0.68 -17.58 -5.11
CA LYS A 82 -0.78 -17.54 -5.32
C LYS A 82 -1.26 -16.40 -6.21
N GLU A 83 -0.56 -15.28 -6.23
CA GLU A 83 -1.04 -14.04 -6.83
C GLU A 83 -0.15 -13.65 -8.02
N ASP A 84 -0.69 -13.76 -9.23
CA ASP A 84 0.03 -13.41 -10.47
C ASP A 84 0.52 -11.95 -10.45
N LYS A 85 -0.22 -11.05 -9.78
CA LYS A 85 0.18 -9.65 -9.60
C LYS A 85 1.50 -9.47 -8.86
N ASN A 86 1.89 -10.45 -8.05
CA ASN A 86 3.14 -10.41 -7.28
C ASN A 86 4.29 -11.12 -7.99
N ALA A 87 4.05 -11.81 -9.12
CA ALA A 87 5.07 -12.48 -9.91
C ALA A 87 6.31 -11.61 -10.24
N PRO A 88 6.19 -10.29 -10.52
CA PRO A 88 7.34 -9.43 -10.79
C PRO A 88 8.35 -9.34 -9.63
N LEU A 89 7.94 -9.68 -8.41
CA LEU A 89 8.83 -9.68 -7.24
C LEU A 89 9.72 -10.92 -7.19
N TYR A 90 9.26 -12.04 -7.79
CA TYR A 90 9.95 -13.33 -7.78
C TYR A 90 10.81 -13.54 -9.02
N PHE A 91 10.29 -13.20 -10.21
CA PHE A 91 10.98 -13.43 -11.47
C PHE A 91 11.89 -12.26 -11.87
N PRO A 92 13.03 -12.54 -12.54
CA PRO A 92 13.53 -13.86 -12.92
C PRO A 92 14.15 -14.63 -11.73
N GLU A 93 13.98 -15.96 -11.70
CA GLU A 93 14.52 -16.82 -10.64
C GLU A 93 16.07 -16.81 -10.64
N ASP A 94 16.62 -16.90 -11.83
CA ASP A 94 18.05 -16.78 -12.11
C ASP A 94 18.41 -15.39 -12.64
N LEU A 95 19.70 -15.06 -12.52
CA LEU A 95 20.25 -13.82 -13.08
C LEU A 95 20.23 -13.92 -14.61
N VAL A 96 19.31 -13.20 -15.26
CA VAL A 96 19.19 -13.13 -16.72
C VAL A 96 19.48 -11.69 -17.17
N ASP A 97 20.48 -11.51 -18.03
CA ASP A 97 20.81 -10.22 -18.65
C ASP A 97 20.97 -9.03 -17.68
N GLY A 98 21.40 -9.30 -16.44
CA GLY A 98 21.57 -8.29 -15.39
C GLY A 98 20.27 -7.88 -14.69
N GLN A 99 19.14 -8.46 -15.06
CA GLN A 99 17.92 -8.41 -14.27
C GLN A 99 18.05 -9.41 -13.10
N GLU A 100 17.72 -8.92 -11.92
CA GLU A 100 17.70 -9.68 -10.68
C GLU A 100 16.36 -9.44 -9.99
N ASN A 101 15.86 -10.46 -9.30
CA ASN A 101 14.62 -10.31 -8.56
C ASN A 101 14.78 -9.42 -7.32
N LEU A 102 13.66 -9.04 -6.72
CA LEU A 102 13.66 -8.11 -5.59
C LEU A 102 14.50 -8.63 -4.41
N PHE A 103 14.40 -9.92 -4.10
CA PHE A 103 15.16 -10.52 -3.00
C PHE A 103 16.68 -10.43 -3.24
N ARG A 104 17.16 -10.76 -4.44
CA ARG A 104 18.58 -10.66 -4.81
C ARG A 104 19.08 -9.22 -4.70
N ILE A 105 18.29 -8.23 -5.17
CA ILE A 105 18.62 -6.80 -5.00
C ILE A 105 18.79 -6.47 -3.51
N MET A 106 17.79 -6.81 -2.69
CA MET A 106 17.81 -6.52 -1.25
C MET A 106 19.00 -7.19 -0.55
N PHE A 107 19.23 -8.47 -0.84
CA PHE A 107 20.28 -9.27 -0.21
C PHE A 107 21.67 -8.80 -0.61
N ARG A 108 21.88 -8.46 -1.89
CA ARG A 108 23.13 -7.87 -2.39
C ARG A 108 23.42 -6.51 -1.74
N LEU A 109 22.41 -5.63 -1.65
CA LEU A 109 22.57 -4.32 -1.00
C LEU A 109 22.94 -4.45 0.49
N LEU A 110 22.43 -5.48 1.16
CA LEU A 110 22.78 -5.79 2.53
C LEU A 110 24.20 -6.37 2.66
N ALA A 111 24.58 -7.29 1.76
CA ALA A 111 25.92 -7.88 1.71
C ALA A 111 27.02 -6.84 1.44
N GLU A 112 26.72 -5.84 0.61
CA GLU A 112 27.56 -4.69 0.30
C GLU A 112 27.50 -3.59 1.39
N ASN A 113 26.71 -3.79 2.46
CA ASN A 113 26.47 -2.82 3.53
C ASN A 113 26.01 -1.43 3.03
N LYS A 114 25.30 -1.39 1.89
CA LYS A 114 24.75 -0.16 1.28
C LYS A 114 23.43 0.26 1.88
N VAL A 115 22.61 -0.71 2.29
CA VAL A 115 21.31 -0.47 2.92
C VAL A 115 21.23 -1.26 4.22
N PRO A 116 20.88 -0.62 5.35
CA PRO A 116 20.75 -1.32 6.62
C PRO A 116 19.50 -2.20 6.66
N ALA A 117 19.63 -3.37 7.29
CA ALA A 117 18.52 -4.24 7.62
C ALA A 117 18.27 -4.28 9.13
N TYR A 118 17.03 -4.53 9.51
CA TYR A 118 16.55 -4.53 10.90
C TYR A 118 15.92 -5.87 11.27
N GLU A 119 15.98 -6.19 12.55
CA GLU A 119 15.50 -7.46 13.08
C GLU A 119 13.97 -7.56 12.96
N PHE A 120 13.48 -8.73 12.56
CA PHE A 120 12.06 -9.04 12.65
C PHE A 120 11.69 -9.35 14.11
N LEU A 121 10.73 -8.61 14.66
CA LEU A 121 10.27 -8.80 16.03
C LEU A 121 8.80 -9.27 16.04
N ASP A 122 8.49 -10.30 16.84
CA ASP A 122 7.09 -10.66 17.14
C ASP A 122 6.31 -9.51 17.81
N GLY A 123 7.06 -8.54 18.35
CA GLY A 123 6.60 -7.30 18.94
C GLY A 123 6.33 -6.19 17.93
N ARG A 124 6.76 -4.99 18.30
CA ARG A 124 6.67 -3.78 17.48
C ARG A 124 7.95 -3.65 16.69
N GLU A 125 7.83 -3.38 15.41
CA GLU A 125 9.00 -3.13 14.56
C GLU A 125 9.66 -1.81 14.95
N GLU A 126 10.98 -1.88 15.11
CA GLU A 126 11.80 -0.75 15.52
C GLU A 126 12.98 -0.60 14.56
N PHE A 127 12.91 0.43 13.72
CA PHE A 127 13.99 0.71 12.76
C PHE A 127 15.07 1.62 13.35
N THR A 128 15.61 1.23 14.50
CA THR A 128 16.67 1.93 15.22
C THR A 128 18.02 1.25 15.00
N GLU A 129 19.11 1.99 15.19
CA GLU A 129 20.47 1.41 15.02
C GLU A 129 20.74 0.24 15.96
N ALA A 130 20.12 0.23 17.15
CA ALA A 130 20.22 -0.86 18.12
C ALA A 130 19.62 -2.18 17.63
N ARG A 131 18.69 -2.13 16.66
CA ARG A 131 18.02 -3.29 16.08
C ARG A 131 18.54 -3.64 14.68
N ARG A 132 19.66 -3.05 14.27
CA ARG A 132 20.29 -3.36 12.98
C ARG A 132 20.87 -4.77 13.04
N VAL A 133 20.52 -5.60 12.06
CA VAL A 133 21.04 -6.97 11.93
C VAL A 133 22.33 -6.94 11.14
N LYS A 134 23.30 -7.77 11.54
CA LYS A 134 24.54 -7.95 10.80
C LYS A 134 24.35 -9.05 9.75
N MET A 135 24.94 -8.86 8.58
CA MET A 135 24.88 -9.85 7.50
C MET A 135 25.35 -11.24 7.95
N ALA A 136 26.40 -11.31 8.77
CA ALA A 136 26.92 -12.57 9.32
C ALA A 136 25.87 -13.36 10.13
N ASP A 137 25.00 -12.66 10.87
CA ASP A 137 23.97 -13.29 11.68
C ASP A 137 22.87 -13.89 10.79
N ILE A 138 22.55 -13.22 9.68
CA ILE A 138 21.59 -13.70 8.67
C ILE A 138 22.16 -14.92 7.95
N LEU A 139 23.40 -14.85 7.48
CA LEU A 139 24.07 -15.97 6.82
C LEU A 139 24.08 -17.21 7.71
N SER A 140 24.42 -17.05 9.00
CA SER A 140 24.41 -18.13 9.99
C SER A 140 23.00 -18.68 10.24
N ARG A 141 22.01 -17.81 10.49
CA ARG A 141 20.62 -18.20 10.81
C ARG A 141 19.95 -18.97 9.68
N PHE A 142 20.20 -18.59 8.43
CA PHE A 142 19.62 -19.20 7.24
C PHE A 142 20.56 -20.22 6.58
N SER A 143 21.70 -20.54 7.22
CA SER A 143 22.70 -21.49 6.69
C SER A 143 23.17 -21.17 5.26
N ILE A 144 23.24 -19.89 4.93
CA ILE A 144 23.69 -19.39 3.63
C ILE A 144 25.22 -19.29 3.65
N MET A 145 25.86 -19.87 2.64
CA MET A 145 27.30 -19.78 2.48
C MET A 145 27.69 -18.42 1.92
N GLY A 146 28.59 -17.72 2.61
CA GLY A 146 29.11 -16.43 2.17
C GLY A 146 30.59 -16.34 2.49
N ARG A 147 31.35 -15.69 1.61
CA ARG A 147 32.78 -15.41 1.81
C ARG A 147 33.00 -13.92 2.01
N PRO A 148 34.02 -13.51 2.80
CA PRO A 148 34.36 -12.10 2.90
C PRO A 148 34.70 -11.52 1.52
N ALA A 149 34.06 -10.43 1.14
CA ALA A 149 34.30 -9.78 -0.14
C ALA A 149 35.68 -9.09 -0.17
N LYS A 150 36.18 -8.81 -1.37
CA LYS A 150 37.39 -8.01 -1.55
C LYS A 150 37.21 -6.60 -0.96
N GLY A 151 38.06 -6.22 -0.02
CA GLY A 151 37.98 -4.94 0.70
C GLY A 151 37.14 -4.99 1.98
N SER A 152 36.65 -6.17 2.38
CA SER A 152 36.04 -6.39 3.69
C SER A 152 37.05 -6.08 4.81
N SER A 153 36.60 -5.33 5.81
CA SER A 153 37.37 -4.95 6.99
C SER A 153 36.56 -5.26 8.24
N GLU A 154 37.23 -5.45 9.40
CA GLU A 154 36.55 -5.69 10.68
C GLU A 154 35.52 -4.59 11.01
N LYS A 155 35.78 -3.33 10.62
CA LYS A 155 34.87 -2.21 10.82
C LYS A 155 33.76 -2.10 9.77
N ASN A 156 33.96 -2.67 8.58
CA ASN A 156 33.00 -2.68 7.49
C ASN A 156 33.00 -4.06 6.82
N PRO A 157 32.33 -5.05 7.43
CA PRO A 157 32.31 -6.40 6.90
C PRO A 157 31.46 -6.43 5.62
N LEU A 158 32.12 -6.72 4.51
CA LEU A 158 31.51 -6.93 3.20
C LEU A 158 31.49 -8.43 2.91
N TRP A 159 30.42 -8.89 2.29
CA TRP A 159 30.22 -10.31 1.94
C TRP A 159 29.99 -10.45 0.45
N GLU A 160 30.61 -11.48 -0.12
CA GLU A 160 30.40 -11.93 -1.48
C GLU A 160 29.77 -13.32 -1.38
N ILE A 161 28.60 -13.48 -2.00
CA ILE A 161 27.82 -14.70 -1.98
C ILE A 161 27.67 -15.14 -3.42
N ASP A 162 27.96 -16.41 -3.68
CA ASP A 162 27.83 -16.94 -5.03
C ASP A 162 26.33 -17.03 -5.39
N PRO A 163 25.93 -16.73 -6.64
CA PRO A 163 24.50 -16.62 -7.00
C PRO A 163 23.66 -17.87 -6.71
N ILE A 164 24.31 -19.04 -6.65
CA ILE A 164 23.70 -20.35 -6.35
C ILE A 164 23.41 -20.55 -4.86
N ASP A 165 24.15 -19.87 -3.97
CA ASP A 165 23.98 -19.98 -2.52
C ASP A 165 22.85 -19.07 -2.00
N VAL A 166 22.35 -18.15 -2.84
CA VAL A 166 21.24 -17.26 -2.48
C VAL A 166 19.92 -18.04 -2.54
N PRO A 167 19.19 -18.21 -1.41
CA PRO A 167 18.00 -19.06 -1.31
C PRO A 167 16.77 -18.38 -1.93
N THR A 168 16.85 -18.12 -3.23
CA THR A 168 15.88 -17.32 -3.97
C THR A 168 14.56 -18.09 -4.15
N ASN A 169 14.68 -19.40 -4.35
CA ASN A 169 13.59 -20.37 -4.46
C ASN A 169 12.80 -20.56 -3.14
N GLU A 170 13.42 -20.33 -1.99
CA GLU A 170 12.76 -20.49 -0.69
C GLU A 170 12.02 -19.22 -0.25
N VAL A 171 12.35 -18.05 -0.82
CA VAL A 171 11.69 -16.77 -0.53
C VAL A 171 10.44 -16.62 -1.38
N LEU A 172 9.33 -17.18 -0.89
CA LEU A 172 8.05 -17.20 -1.59
C LEU A 172 7.04 -16.18 -1.05
N LYS A 173 7.40 -15.42 0.00
CA LYS A 173 6.51 -14.43 0.61
C LYS A 173 7.27 -13.16 0.98
N PHE A 174 6.56 -12.04 0.96
CA PHE A 174 7.03 -10.78 1.54
C PHE A 174 6.04 -10.23 2.55
N TYR A 175 6.54 -9.77 3.69
CA TYR A 175 5.77 -8.92 4.59
C TYR A 175 6.04 -7.45 4.26
N VAL A 176 4.97 -6.67 4.18
CA VAL A 176 5.02 -5.26 3.83
C VAL A 176 4.31 -4.44 4.89
N ILE A 177 4.94 -3.36 5.34
CA ILE A 177 4.31 -2.39 6.23
C ILE A 177 3.81 -1.23 5.39
N GLU A 178 2.50 -1.04 5.39
CA GLU A 178 1.84 0.02 4.64
C GLU A 178 1.34 1.10 5.59
N ARG A 179 1.68 2.34 5.26
CA ARG A 179 1.11 3.52 5.87
C ARG A 179 0.06 4.11 4.94
N TRP A 180 -1.19 4.00 5.36
CA TRP A 180 -2.37 4.58 4.73
C TRP A 180 -2.59 5.97 5.32
N VAL A 181 -2.44 7.02 4.50
CA VAL A 181 -2.51 8.42 4.92
C VAL A 181 -3.59 9.15 4.13
N PHE A 182 -4.48 9.84 4.84
CA PHE A 182 -5.39 10.81 4.23
C PHE A 182 -4.81 12.22 4.34
N ASP A 183 -4.45 12.78 3.19
CA ASP A 183 -3.91 14.15 3.09
C ASP A 183 -5.04 15.13 2.74
N ASN A 184 -5.30 16.10 3.61
CA ASN A 184 -6.34 17.11 3.42
C ASN A 184 -6.05 18.05 2.24
N ARG A 185 -4.78 18.21 1.83
CA ARG A 185 -4.41 19.10 0.74
C ARG A 185 -4.75 18.51 -0.63
N SER A 186 -4.48 17.21 -0.82
CA SER A 186 -4.89 16.49 -2.03
C SER A 186 -6.28 15.90 -1.93
N ASN A 187 -6.87 15.90 -0.72
CA ASN A 187 -8.18 15.31 -0.44
C ASN A 187 -8.29 13.86 -0.93
N SER A 188 -7.19 13.12 -0.80
CA SER A 188 -7.04 11.79 -1.34
C SER A 188 -6.36 10.88 -0.33
N MET A 189 -6.75 9.61 -0.35
CA MET A 189 -6.03 8.57 0.36
C MET A 189 -4.75 8.23 -0.41
N LYS A 190 -3.63 8.14 0.28
CA LYS A 190 -2.34 7.71 -0.27
C LYS A 190 -1.83 6.53 0.54
N THR A 191 -1.22 5.58 -0.13
CA THR A 191 -0.59 4.43 0.50
C THR A 191 0.91 4.53 0.29
N GLU A 192 1.67 4.41 1.36
CA GLU A 192 3.12 4.46 1.34
C GLU A 192 3.68 3.21 1.99
N VAL A 193 4.49 2.46 1.26
CA VAL A 193 5.21 1.32 1.83
C VAL A 193 6.35 1.85 2.70
N GLU A 194 6.32 1.52 3.99
CA GLU A 194 7.30 1.95 4.99
C GLU A 194 8.52 1.02 4.97
N ALA A 195 8.29 -0.30 4.96
CA ALA A 195 9.33 -1.31 4.96
C ALA A 195 8.84 -2.62 4.33
N ILE A 196 9.79 -3.43 3.88
CA ILE A 196 9.58 -4.74 3.28
C ILE A 196 10.50 -5.77 3.93
N CYS A 197 10.00 -6.99 4.10
CA CYS A 197 10.71 -8.12 4.71
C CYS A 197 10.52 -9.38 3.85
N PRO A 198 11.60 -10.01 3.35
CA PRO A 198 11.51 -11.31 2.71
C PRO A 198 11.24 -12.39 3.75
N VAL A 199 10.41 -13.37 3.38
CA VAL A 199 10.02 -14.49 4.23
C VAL A 199 10.38 -15.78 3.50
N VAL A 200 11.23 -16.57 4.15
CA VAL A 200 11.55 -17.92 3.72
C VAL A 200 10.38 -18.81 4.10
N VAL A 201 9.80 -19.49 3.11
CA VAL A 201 8.77 -20.49 3.33
C VAL A 201 9.46 -21.85 3.32
N GLY A 202 9.74 -22.37 4.50
CA GLY A 202 10.35 -23.69 4.62
C GLY A 202 9.35 -24.78 4.24
N ASP A 203 9.80 -25.73 3.44
CA ASP A 203 9.11 -27.00 3.25
C ASP A 203 9.50 -28.01 4.35
N ASP A 204 8.88 -29.20 4.35
CA ASP A 204 9.18 -30.27 5.32
C ASP A 204 10.64 -30.79 5.24
N SER A 205 11.39 -30.39 4.20
CA SER A 205 12.80 -30.75 3.99
C SER A 205 13.78 -29.63 4.38
N SER A 206 13.28 -28.41 4.59
CA SER A 206 14.08 -27.27 4.98
C SER A 206 14.43 -27.32 6.47
N VAL A 207 15.62 -26.82 6.81
CA VAL A 207 16.08 -26.66 8.20
C VAL A 207 15.16 -25.70 8.99
N ILE A 208 14.39 -24.88 8.27
CA ILE A 208 13.51 -23.86 8.82
C ILE A 208 12.06 -24.34 8.76
N ALA A 209 11.45 -24.57 9.91
CA ALA A 209 10.04 -24.97 9.97
C ALA A 209 9.11 -23.76 9.76
N GLY A 210 8.30 -23.80 8.71
CA GLY A 210 7.24 -22.81 8.42
C GLY A 210 7.74 -21.48 7.86
N ASN A 211 6.90 -20.45 7.97
CA ASN A 211 7.21 -19.11 7.46
C ASN A 211 8.20 -18.40 8.41
N SER A 212 9.43 -18.16 7.94
CA SER A 212 10.49 -17.52 8.71
C SER A 212 10.88 -16.18 8.08
N PRO A 213 10.50 -15.05 8.70
CA PRO A 213 10.89 -13.72 8.25
C PRO A 213 12.40 -13.52 8.44
N MET A 214 13.06 -12.95 7.43
CA MET A 214 14.51 -12.74 7.47
C MET A 214 14.87 -11.43 8.19
N PHE A 215 14.52 -10.30 7.59
CA PHE A 215 14.89 -8.97 8.07
C PHE A 215 14.04 -7.89 7.41
N TRP A 216 13.82 -6.77 8.10
CA TRP A 216 13.17 -5.60 7.53
C TRP A 216 14.16 -4.66 6.86
N MET A 217 13.82 -4.14 5.68
CA MET A 217 14.51 -3.01 5.06
C MET A 217 13.52 -1.87 4.87
N LYS A 218 13.95 -0.64 5.18
CA LYS A 218 13.14 0.55 4.93
C LYS A 218 13.00 0.77 3.44
N MET A 219 11.78 1.07 3.01
CA MET A 219 11.55 1.37 1.60
C MET A 219 12.30 2.63 1.17
N SER A 220 12.39 3.66 2.03
CA SER A 220 13.13 4.91 1.76
C SER A 220 14.57 4.67 1.29
N ASP A 221 15.25 3.70 1.91
CA ASP A 221 16.65 3.41 1.67
C ASP A 221 16.83 2.51 0.43
N LEU A 222 15.79 1.74 0.08
CA LEU A 222 15.72 0.91 -1.12
C LEU A 222 15.37 1.70 -2.39
N LYS A 223 14.52 2.73 -2.31
CA LYS A 223 14.02 3.50 -3.46
C LYS A 223 15.09 3.91 -4.47
N PRO A 224 16.27 4.44 -4.08
CA PRO A 224 17.31 4.82 -5.04
C PRO A 224 17.76 3.69 -5.97
N TYR A 225 17.74 2.45 -5.47
CA TYR A 225 18.16 1.25 -6.19
C TYR A 225 17.00 0.65 -6.98
N LEU A 226 15.79 0.64 -6.42
CA LEU A 226 14.59 0.12 -7.06
C LEU A 226 14.15 0.93 -8.28
N ARG A 227 14.41 2.26 -8.28
CA ARG A 227 14.13 3.15 -9.42
C ARG A 227 14.94 2.85 -10.68
N GLN A 228 16.03 2.12 -10.55
CA GLN A 228 16.94 1.84 -11.67
C GLN A 228 16.57 0.53 -12.38
N GLN A 229 15.76 -0.30 -11.75
CA GLN A 229 15.43 -1.64 -12.20
C GLN A 229 14.03 -1.63 -12.81
N TYR A 230 13.98 -1.83 -14.12
CA TYR A 230 12.73 -1.97 -14.86
C TYR A 230 12.22 -3.41 -14.76
N ILE A 231 10.91 -3.54 -14.58
CA ILE A 231 10.22 -4.80 -14.39
C ILE A 231 9.05 -4.92 -15.36
N PHE A 232 8.68 -6.16 -15.66
CA PHE A 232 7.43 -6.50 -16.31
C PHE A 232 6.36 -6.68 -15.24
N VAL A 233 5.19 -6.09 -15.44
CA VAL A 233 4.07 -6.15 -14.47
C VAL A 233 2.88 -6.92 -15.04
N ASP A 234 2.82 -7.06 -16.36
CA ASP A 234 1.70 -7.64 -17.09
C ASP A 234 2.23 -8.50 -18.24
N ASP A 235 1.59 -9.63 -18.49
CA ASP A 235 1.91 -10.56 -19.56
C ASP A 235 1.42 -10.04 -20.92
N ASP A 236 0.37 -9.22 -20.91
CA ASP A 236 -0.21 -8.64 -22.11
C ASP A 236 0.68 -7.54 -22.70
N ASN A 237 1.37 -6.77 -21.83
CA ASN A 237 2.25 -5.67 -22.22
C ASN A 237 3.66 -5.85 -21.66
N ASN A 238 4.46 -6.59 -22.40
CA ASN A 238 5.87 -6.86 -22.09
C ASN A 238 6.81 -5.67 -22.31
N LEU A 239 6.30 -4.44 -22.40
CA LEU A 239 7.15 -3.25 -22.42
C LEU A 239 7.50 -2.88 -20.97
N ALA A 240 8.79 -2.89 -20.64
CA ALA A 240 9.29 -2.57 -19.30
C ALA A 240 9.15 -1.07 -18.98
N GLN A 241 7.92 -0.63 -18.70
CA GLN A 241 7.58 0.76 -18.41
C GLN A 241 7.67 1.11 -16.93
N HIS A 242 7.57 0.09 -16.07
CA HIS A 242 7.50 0.27 -14.63
C HIS A 242 8.81 -0.15 -13.97
N THR A 243 9.18 0.56 -12.91
CA THR A 243 10.27 0.17 -12.03
C THR A 243 9.74 -0.49 -10.76
N TYR A 244 10.60 -1.13 -9.96
CA TYR A 244 10.19 -1.63 -8.65
C TYR A 244 9.66 -0.50 -7.73
N ASP A 245 10.19 0.72 -7.81
CA ASP A 245 9.66 1.86 -7.02
C ASP A 245 8.24 2.23 -7.47
N ASP A 246 7.98 2.22 -8.79
CA ASP A 246 6.64 2.47 -9.33
C ASP A 246 5.65 1.39 -8.90
N PHE A 247 6.08 0.12 -8.89
CA PHE A 247 5.27 -1.02 -8.46
C PHE A 247 4.72 -0.87 -7.05
N PHE A 248 5.55 -0.47 -6.09
CA PHE A 248 5.09 -0.21 -4.72
C PHE A 248 4.35 1.12 -4.58
N THR A 249 4.76 2.16 -5.31
CA THR A 249 4.14 3.50 -5.22
C THR A 249 2.74 3.53 -5.84
N MET A 250 2.50 2.72 -6.88
CA MET A 250 1.20 2.58 -7.56
C MET A 250 0.35 1.44 -6.98
N ASN A 251 0.79 0.79 -5.89
CA ASN A 251 0.07 -0.30 -5.25
C ASN A 251 -0.31 -1.45 -6.22
N MET A 252 0.62 -1.84 -7.11
CA MET A 252 0.34 -2.86 -8.14
C MET A 252 0.35 -4.30 -7.59
N TYR A 253 0.70 -4.48 -6.32
CA TYR A 253 0.74 -5.77 -5.63
C TYR A 253 -0.60 -6.11 -4.94
N LYS A 254 -0.75 -7.39 -4.56
CA LYS A 254 -1.89 -7.90 -3.79
C LYS A 254 -1.45 -8.74 -2.60
N GLY A 255 -2.26 -8.74 -1.56
CA GLY A 255 -2.02 -9.59 -0.39
C GLY A 255 -3.00 -9.32 0.73
N ASP A 256 -2.99 -10.18 1.74
CA ASP A 256 -3.92 -10.11 2.87
C ASP A 256 -3.32 -9.35 4.06
N ILE A 257 -4.16 -8.60 4.78
CA ILE A 257 -3.73 -7.90 5.99
C ILE A 257 -3.67 -8.92 7.12
N TYR A 258 -2.47 -9.26 7.62
CA TYR A 258 -2.32 -10.22 8.71
C TYR A 258 -2.18 -9.55 10.09
N LYS A 259 -1.77 -8.28 10.12
CA LYS A 259 -1.58 -7.50 11.35
C LYS A 259 -1.91 -6.03 11.09
N THR A 260 -2.41 -5.34 12.10
CA THR A 260 -2.51 -3.88 12.06
C THR A 260 -1.78 -3.28 13.24
N ARG A 261 -1.29 -2.04 13.09
CA ARG A 261 -0.79 -1.30 14.23
C ARG A 261 -1.96 -1.07 15.19
N ASN A 262 -1.94 -1.80 16.30
CA ASN A 262 -2.96 -1.82 17.34
C ASN A 262 -2.30 -1.68 18.72
N LEU A 263 -3.08 -1.27 19.72
CA LEU A 263 -2.58 -0.97 21.07
C LEU A 263 -1.99 -2.20 21.78
N ARG A 264 -2.50 -3.40 21.44
CA ARG A 264 -2.08 -4.67 22.04
C ARG A 264 -1.00 -5.38 21.24
N ASN A 265 -0.59 -4.82 20.11
CA ASN A 265 0.35 -5.41 19.16
C ASN A 265 0.06 -6.89 18.84
N ARG A 266 -1.22 -7.20 18.58
CA ARG A 266 -1.67 -8.56 18.23
C ARG A 266 -1.89 -8.68 16.73
N THR A 267 -1.56 -9.83 16.17
CA THR A 267 -1.93 -10.20 14.80
C THR A 267 -3.43 -10.52 14.72
N LEU A 268 -4.01 -10.55 13.52
CA LEU A 268 -5.40 -10.95 13.36
C LEU A 268 -5.63 -12.40 13.81
N ALA A 269 -4.68 -13.30 13.54
CA ALA A 269 -4.71 -14.68 13.99
C ALA A 269 -4.68 -14.85 15.53
N GLN A 270 -4.22 -13.85 16.28
CA GLN A 270 -4.28 -13.84 17.75
C GLN A 270 -5.56 -13.18 18.29
N MET A 271 -6.34 -12.54 17.42
CA MET A 271 -7.57 -11.83 17.78
C MET A 271 -8.82 -12.62 17.44
N PHE A 272 -8.75 -13.48 16.43
CA PHE A 272 -9.84 -14.29 15.91
C PHE A 272 -9.38 -15.75 15.82
N ASP A 273 -10.24 -16.67 16.22
CA ASP A 273 -9.89 -18.10 16.31
C ASP A 273 -10.18 -18.86 15.00
N GLY A 274 -11.07 -18.34 14.15
CA GLY A 274 -11.46 -18.96 12.87
C GLY A 274 -10.81 -18.30 11.65
N GLU A 275 -10.36 -19.11 10.68
CA GLU A 275 -9.77 -18.61 9.41
C GLU A 275 -10.73 -17.70 8.63
N GLU A 276 -12.01 -18.04 8.59
CA GLU A 276 -13.04 -17.20 7.96
C GLU A 276 -13.21 -15.86 8.69
N GLU A 277 -13.13 -15.84 10.02
CA GLU A 277 -13.21 -14.60 10.81
C GLU A 277 -11.98 -13.73 10.60
N ILE A 278 -10.80 -14.33 10.51
CA ILE A 278 -9.54 -13.64 10.18
C ILE A 278 -9.65 -12.99 8.81
N LYS A 279 -10.12 -13.74 7.80
CA LYS A 279 -10.30 -13.24 6.44
C LYS A 279 -11.34 -12.13 6.39
N HIS A 280 -12.51 -12.32 7.00
CA HIS A 280 -13.53 -11.30 7.11
C HIS A 280 -13.02 -10.03 7.82
N ALA A 281 -12.20 -10.18 8.86
CA ALA A 281 -11.57 -9.05 9.53
C ALA A 281 -10.57 -8.31 8.63
N SER A 282 -9.73 -9.05 7.88
CA SER A 282 -8.82 -8.48 6.87
C SER A 282 -9.61 -7.69 5.81
N ASP A 283 -10.62 -8.30 5.21
CA ASP A 283 -11.47 -7.71 4.17
C ASP A 283 -12.23 -6.49 4.69
N SER A 284 -12.76 -6.55 5.91
CA SER A 284 -13.44 -5.43 6.55
C SER A 284 -12.50 -4.24 6.78
N ILE A 285 -11.25 -4.52 7.17
CA ILE A 285 -10.23 -3.48 7.33
C ILE A 285 -9.89 -2.86 5.97
N GLN A 286 -9.65 -3.69 4.95
CA GLN A 286 -9.33 -3.24 3.59
C GLN A 286 -10.47 -2.38 3.02
N ASN A 287 -11.71 -2.86 3.10
CA ASN A 287 -12.90 -2.13 2.65
C ASN A 287 -13.04 -0.75 3.33
N ARG A 288 -12.73 -0.66 4.62
CA ARG A 288 -12.75 0.64 5.33
C ARG A 288 -11.65 1.58 4.85
N LEU A 289 -10.49 1.06 4.45
CA LEU A 289 -9.39 1.88 3.93
C LEU A 289 -9.72 2.40 2.53
N ASP A 290 -10.22 1.54 1.65
CA ASP A 290 -10.58 1.89 0.27
C ASP A 290 -11.72 2.90 0.24
N HIS A 291 -12.76 2.69 1.06
CA HIS A 291 -13.92 3.58 1.16
C HIS A 291 -13.78 4.66 2.24
N TYR A 292 -12.57 4.92 2.75
CA TYR A 292 -12.37 5.94 3.78
C TYR A 292 -12.85 7.31 3.28
N ALA A 293 -12.41 7.71 2.08
CA ALA A 293 -12.71 9.01 1.48
C ALA A 293 -14.21 9.18 1.17
N ASP A 294 -14.91 8.13 0.74
CA ASP A 294 -16.34 8.17 0.42
C ASP A 294 -17.19 8.59 1.63
N ASN A 295 -16.76 8.18 2.83
CA ASN A 295 -17.44 8.49 4.08
C ASN A 295 -17.20 9.93 4.58
N LEU A 296 -16.30 10.69 3.96
CA LEU A 296 -16.07 12.11 4.31
C LEU A 296 -17.07 13.04 3.62
N TRP A 297 -17.66 12.61 2.50
CA TRP A 297 -18.55 13.44 1.69
C TRP A 297 -20.02 13.21 2.04
N VAL A 298 -20.80 14.29 1.97
CA VAL A 298 -22.26 14.18 2.07
C VAL A 298 -22.77 13.71 0.70
N PRO A 299 -23.45 12.54 0.62
CA PRO A 299 -23.95 12.04 -0.65
C PRO A 299 -24.91 13.04 -1.30
N SER A 300 -24.88 13.12 -2.62
CA SER A 300 -25.78 13.98 -3.37
C SER A 300 -27.24 13.55 -3.18
N ARG A 301 -28.20 14.45 -3.40
CA ARG A 301 -29.63 14.12 -3.22
C ARG A 301 -30.08 13.03 -4.19
N GLU A 302 -29.43 12.90 -5.34
CA GLU A 302 -29.67 11.87 -6.34
C GLU A 302 -29.10 10.52 -5.89
N GLU A 303 -27.87 10.49 -5.36
CA GLU A 303 -27.29 9.28 -4.74
C GLU A 303 -28.14 8.79 -3.56
N LEU A 304 -28.67 9.69 -2.74
CA LEU A 304 -29.57 9.33 -1.63
C LEU A 304 -30.89 8.71 -2.12
N ARG A 305 -31.42 9.16 -3.27
CA ARG A 305 -32.61 8.56 -3.88
C ARG A 305 -32.28 7.20 -4.47
N ALA A 306 -31.21 7.11 -5.26
CA ALA A 306 -30.74 5.85 -5.83
C ALA A 306 -30.45 4.79 -4.75
N ARG A 307 -29.85 5.19 -3.62
CA ARG A 307 -29.59 4.29 -2.49
C ARG A 307 -30.89 3.82 -1.80
N ARG A 308 -31.93 4.66 -1.75
CA ARG A 308 -33.26 4.26 -1.25
C ARG A 308 -33.94 3.31 -2.23
N GLU A 309 -33.94 3.64 -3.52
CA GLU A 309 -34.54 2.80 -4.56
C GLU A 309 -33.86 1.43 -4.64
N ALA A 310 -32.53 1.36 -4.52
CA ALA A 310 -31.79 0.10 -4.44
C ALA A 310 -32.07 -0.69 -3.16
N ALA A 311 -32.25 -0.02 -2.01
CA ALA A 311 -32.65 -0.68 -0.78
C ALA A 311 -34.08 -1.23 -0.86
N ASP A 312 -34.99 -0.47 -1.50
CA ASP A 312 -36.36 -0.89 -1.72
C ASP A 312 -36.44 -2.06 -2.73
N SER A 313 -35.62 -2.08 -3.79
CA SER A 313 -35.57 -3.23 -4.72
C SER A 313 -35.02 -4.50 -4.06
N LEU A 314 -33.96 -4.39 -3.24
CA LEU A 314 -33.42 -5.51 -2.48
C LEU A 314 -34.42 -6.03 -1.43
N ALA A 315 -35.25 -5.15 -0.84
CA ALA A 315 -36.32 -5.54 0.07
C ALA A 315 -37.51 -6.20 -0.66
N VAL A 316 -37.72 -5.90 -1.94
CA VAL A 316 -38.74 -6.53 -2.78
C VAL A 316 -38.28 -7.90 -3.30
N ASP A 317 -36.99 -8.08 -3.58
CA ASP A 317 -36.39 -9.34 -4.06
C ASP A 317 -35.99 -10.31 -2.93
N ALA A 318 -36.10 -9.90 -1.66
CA ALA A 318 -35.94 -10.83 -0.55
C ALA A 318 -37.09 -11.88 -0.59
N PRO A 319 -36.79 -13.19 -0.63
CA PRO A 319 -37.83 -14.20 -0.61
C PRO A 319 -38.62 -14.05 0.69
N LYS A 320 -39.92 -13.82 0.55
CA LYS A 320 -40.86 -13.98 1.66
C LYS A 320 -40.90 -15.46 2.00
N GLU A 321 -40.08 -15.90 2.95
CA GLU A 321 -40.39 -17.14 3.66
C GLU A 321 -41.73 -16.91 4.37
N GLU A 322 -42.79 -17.45 3.77
CA GLU A 322 -44.08 -17.63 4.43
C GLU A 322 -43.90 -18.60 5.60
N VAL A 323 -43.53 -18.07 6.77
CA VAL A 323 -43.70 -18.79 8.03
C VAL A 323 -45.20 -18.91 8.27
N LYS A 324 -45.76 -20.07 7.93
CA LYS A 324 -47.11 -20.48 8.32
C LYS A 324 -47.26 -20.38 9.84
N GLU A 325 -48.01 -19.38 10.30
CA GLU A 325 -48.50 -19.31 11.66
C GLU A 325 -49.37 -20.54 11.99
N LYS A 326 -48.87 -21.43 12.86
CA LYS A 326 -49.71 -22.25 13.73
C LYS A 326 -49.73 -21.62 15.12
N LYS A 327 -50.91 -21.16 15.54
CA LYS A 327 -51.19 -20.64 16.88
C LYS A 327 -50.95 -21.70 17.95
N SER A 328 -50.13 -21.39 18.96
CA SER A 328 -50.37 -21.87 20.33
C SER A 328 -49.69 -20.96 21.36
N SER A 329 -50.56 -20.27 22.11
CA SER A 329 -50.49 -19.92 23.53
C SER A 329 -49.25 -19.27 24.16
N ALA A 330 -49.57 -18.30 25.03
CA ALA A 330 -48.82 -17.82 26.20
C ALA A 330 -47.88 -16.64 26.01
N ARG A 331 -48.48 -15.45 26.12
CA ARG A 331 -48.09 -14.36 27.04
C ARG A 331 -46.77 -14.59 27.80
N ALA A 332 -45.71 -13.89 27.39
CA ALA A 332 -44.60 -13.56 28.27
C ALA A 332 -44.06 -12.17 27.96
N THR A 333 -44.02 -11.38 29.01
CA THR A 333 -43.70 -9.95 29.11
C THR A 333 -42.21 -9.66 29.03
N ARG A 334 -41.92 -8.51 28.43
CA ARG A 334 -40.73 -7.67 28.61
C ARG A 334 -40.36 -7.52 30.11
N SER A 335 -39.14 -7.93 30.49
CA SER A 335 -38.48 -7.54 31.75
C SER A 335 -36.97 -7.40 31.48
N GLN A 336 -36.46 -6.17 31.39
CA GLN A 336 -35.68 -5.50 32.45
C GLN A 336 -34.94 -6.42 33.45
N ARG A 337 -33.61 -6.42 33.29
CA ARG A 337 -32.60 -6.06 34.30
C ARG A 337 -32.74 -6.70 35.70
N SER A 338 -32.05 -7.82 35.85
CA SER A 338 -31.38 -8.36 37.04
C SER A 338 -31.58 -7.65 38.38
N SER A 339 -32.14 -8.38 39.35
CA SER A 339 -31.95 -8.17 40.79
C SER A 339 -31.27 -9.40 41.39
N ARG A 340 -30.19 -9.19 42.16
CA ARG A 340 -29.68 -10.14 43.15
C ARG A 340 -29.98 -9.58 44.55
N SER A 341 -30.41 -10.48 45.43
CA SER A 341 -31.08 -10.36 46.72
C SER A 341 -30.39 -9.53 47.81
N GLU A 342 -31.15 -8.92 48.73
CA GLU A 342 -31.41 -9.48 50.08
C GLU A 342 -32.45 -8.68 50.91
N LYS A 343 -33.03 -9.41 51.88
CA LYS A 343 -34.09 -9.17 52.88
C LYS A 343 -34.20 -7.76 53.51
N ALA A 344 -35.44 -7.30 53.74
CA ALA A 344 -36.10 -7.22 55.08
C ALA A 344 -37.15 -6.09 55.20
N SER A 345 -38.37 -6.49 55.58
CA SER A 345 -39.35 -5.81 56.45
C SER A 345 -39.99 -4.44 56.12
N THR A 346 -41.28 -4.40 56.48
CA THR A 346 -42.14 -3.28 56.93
C THR A 346 -42.88 -2.37 55.94
N ARG A 347 -44.17 -2.72 55.74
CA ARG A 347 -45.38 -1.92 56.08
C ARG A 347 -45.40 -0.44 55.68
N THR A 348 -46.39 -0.04 54.86
CA THR A 348 -47.61 0.73 55.28
C THR A 348 -48.22 1.51 54.09
N LYS A 349 -49.49 1.19 53.75
CA LYS A 349 -50.66 2.04 53.38
C LYS A 349 -50.46 3.30 52.47
N VAL A 350 -51.39 3.78 51.62
CA VAL A 350 -52.81 3.52 51.29
C VAL A 350 -53.24 4.56 50.21
N LYS A 351 -54.26 4.20 49.41
CA LYS A 351 -55.24 5.06 48.67
C LYS A 351 -54.74 5.89 47.46
N ARG A 352 -55.53 6.14 46.39
CA ARG A 352 -56.85 5.67 45.88
C ARG A 352 -57.20 6.53 44.66
N GLU A 353 -57.79 5.88 43.63
CA GLU A 353 -58.79 6.32 42.61
C GLU A 353 -58.67 7.74 41.96
N LYS A 354 -59.10 8.06 40.74
CA LYS A 354 -60.00 7.44 39.74
C LYS A 354 -59.76 8.16 38.39
N ALA A 355 -60.18 7.49 37.33
CA ALA A 355 -60.10 7.84 35.90
C ALA A 355 -61.20 8.85 35.45
N PRO A 356 -61.59 8.96 34.15
CA PRO A 356 -60.85 9.29 32.90
C PRO A 356 -61.62 10.30 31.97
N LYS A 357 -61.13 10.42 30.71
CA LYS A 357 -61.78 10.84 29.42
C LYS A 357 -61.45 12.26 28.95
N GLN A 358 -61.40 12.62 27.66
CA GLN A 358 -61.28 11.99 26.33
C GLN A 358 -61.07 13.15 25.32
N SER A 359 -60.51 12.86 24.13
CA SER A 359 -60.75 13.52 22.80
C SER A 359 -60.35 15.01 22.65
N SER A 360 -59.88 15.56 21.52
CA SER A 360 -59.70 15.13 20.13
C SER A 360 -58.92 16.21 19.35
N SER A 361 -58.26 15.76 18.27
CA SER A 361 -58.15 16.38 16.93
C SER A 361 -57.44 17.74 16.68
N SER A 362 -56.45 17.61 15.77
CA SER A 362 -56.15 18.44 14.58
C SER A 362 -55.68 19.89 14.72
N SER A 363 -54.51 20.21 14.16
CA SER A 363 -54.40 20.84 12.82
C SER A 363 -52.97 21.32 12.51
N SER A 364 -52.64 21.25 11.23
CA SER A 364 -51.40 21.60 10.55
C SER A 364 -51.10 23.11 10.55
N ALA A 365 -49.82 23.50 10.64
CA ALA A 365 -49.36 24.85 10.31
C ALA A 365 -48.05 24.83 9.51
N THR A 366 -48.15 25.10 8.22
CA THR A 366 -47.07 25.38 7.27
C THR A 366 -46.73 26.87 7.37
N ARG A 367 -45.48 27.24 7.70
CA ARG A 367 -45.03 28.64 7.78
C ARG A 367 -44.21 29.02 6.54
N SER A 368 -44.80 29.78 5.62
CA SER A 368 -44.10 30.44 4.53
C SER A 368 -43.69 31.85 4.96
N VAL A 369 -42.43 32.23 4.76
CA VAL A 369 -41.97 33.62 4.93
C VAL A 369 -41.44 34.11 3.59
N ARG A 370 -42.29 34.86 2.88
CA ARG A 370 -41.87 35.88 1.91
C ARG A 370 -41.99 37.21 2.64
N ASN A 371 -40.93 38.02 2.67
CA ASN A 371 -41.14 39.46 2.59
C ASN A 371 -40.01 40.19 1.86
N ARG A 372 -40.45 41.24 1.17
CA ARG A 372 -39.80 42.02 0.12
C ARG A 372 -38.78 43.05 0.66
N ARG A 373 -37.82 43.36 -0.23
CA ARG A 373 -37.18 44.66 -0.52
C ARG A 373 -37.52 45.86 0.38
N LYS A 374 -36.47 46.54 0.81
CA LYS A 374 -36.22 47.94 0.41
C LYS A 374 -34.75 48.11 0.10
#